data_AF-A0A0B7GV36-F1
#
_entry.id   AF-A0A0B7GV36-F1
#
_cell.length_a   1.000
_cell.length_b   1.000
_cell.length_c   1.000
_cell.angle_alpha   90.00
_cell.angle_beta   90.00
_cell.angle_gamma   90.00
#
_symmetry.space_group_name_H-M   'P 1'
#
loop_
_entity.id
_entity.type
_entity.pdbx_description
1 polymer ?
#
loop_
_entity_poly.entity_id
_entity_poly.type
_entity_poly.pdbx_seq_one_letter_code
_entity_poly.pdbx_strand_id
1 'polypeptide(L)'
;MKKIFLYISSLIVVSLFTSCLSIPSSAVSSGPRTLILNGVTVSATDTDNGFTAWYCVDYVYGGSVLVEVGYFYKNGSQYGFVLYDGGYIGELAYFSRDGLNYRWDWGENEKYSFVIKPDGTGLYYDFSTSKDGTAKPRDVYKAYKR
;
A
#
# COMPACT_ATOMS: atom_id res chain seq x y z
N MET A 1 -68.11 -11.71 -13.82
CA MET A 1 -66.88 -12.52 -13.80
C MET A 1 -65.75 -11.76 -14.46
N LYS A 2 -64.73 -11.34 -13.70
CA LYS A 2 -63.38 -10.99 -14.19
C LYS A 2 -62.50 -10.79 -12.94
N LYS A 3 -61.68 -11.80 -12.63
CA LYS A 3 -60.68 -11.73 -11.55
C LYS A 3 -59.46 -11.00 -12.12
N ILE A 4 -59.11 -9.85 -11.57
CA ILE A 4 -57.87 -9.14 -11.89
C ILE A 4 -56.82 -9.63 -10.89
N PHE A 5 -55.88 -10.45 -11.36
CA PHE A 5 -54.67 -10.78 -10.63
C PHE A 5 -53.63 -9.69 -10.92
N LEU A 6 -53.36 -8.84 -9.93
CA LEU A 6 -52.25 -7.89 -9.94
C LEU A 6 -50.99 -8.62 -9.44
N TYR A 7 -50.12 -9.01 -10.37
CA TYR A 7 -48.77 -9.45 -10.07
C TYR A 7 -47.90 -8.23 -9.78
N ILE A 8 -47.55 -7.99 -8.52
CA ILE A 8 -46.50 -7.05 -8.13
C ILE A 8 -45.19 -7.83 -8.14
N SER A 9 -44.51 -7.81 -9.29
CA SER A 9 -43.13 -8.28 -9.42
C SER A 9 -42.22 -7.24 -8.75
N SER A 10 -41.57 -7.67 -7.66
CA SER A 10 -40.55 -6.90 -6.94
C SER A 10 -39.32 -6.72 -7.83
N LEU A 11 -39.04 -5.49 -8.25
CA LEU A 11 -37.85 -5.12 -9.00
C LEU A 11 -36.71 -4.84 -7.99
N ILE A 12 -35.95 -5.87 -7.63
CA ILE A 12 -34.71 -5.69 -6.85
C ILE A 12 -33.66 -5.12 -7.81
N VAL A 13 -33.50 -3.80 -7.78
CA VAL A 13 -32.39 -3.11 -8.45
C VAL A 13 -31.13 -3.42 -7.67
N VAL A 14 -30.39 -4.45 -8.10
CA VAL A 14 -29.03 -4.70 -7.64
C VAL A 14 -28.14 -3.64 -8.27
N SER A 15 -27.98 -2.51 -7.57
CA SER A 15 -26.99 -1.50 -7.90
C SER A 15 -25.60 -2.11 -7.65
N LEU A 16 -25.01 -2.66 -8.71
CA LEU A 16 -23.61 -3.02 -8.74
C LEU A 16 -22.81 -1.73 -8.62
N PHE A 17 -22.39 -1.37 -7.41
CA PHE A 17 -21.32 -0.41 -7.20
C PHE A 17 -20.06 -1.05 -7.78
N THR A 18 -19.80 -0.83 -9.07
CA THR A 18 -18.49 -1.06 -9.66
C THR A 18 -17.57 -0.02 -9.04
N SER A 19 -16.95 -0.38 -7.91
CA SER A 19 -15.83 0.40 -7.40
C SER A 19 -14.72 0.33 -8.45
N CYS A 20 -14.53 1.43 -9.17
CA CYS A 20 -13.32 1.62 -9.95
C CYS A 20 -12.15 1.64 -8.96
N LEU A 21 -11.53 0.48 -8.75
CA LEU A 21 -10.19 0.41 -8.19
C LEU A 21 -9.30 1.23 -9.13
N SER A 22 -8.91 2.42 -8.70
CA SER A 22 -7.92 3.23 -9.41
C SER A 22 -6.61 2.44 -9.40
N ILE A 23 -6.28 1.83 -10.54
CA ILE A 23 -5.03 1.12 -10.74
C ILE A 23 -3.91 2.15 -10.50
N PRO A 24 -2.98 1.91 -9.54
CA PRO A 24 -1.93 2.88 -9.25
C PRO A 24 -1.14 3.18 -10.51
N SER A 25 -0.68 4.43 -10.70
CA SER A 25 0.04 4.84 -11.92
C SER A 25 1.27 3.98 -12.18
N SER A 26 1.89 3.44 -11.12
CA SER A 26 3.00 2.50 -11.21
C SER A 26 2.61 1.12 -11.78
N ALA A 27 1.33 0.76 -11.84
CA ALA A 27 0.79 -0.49 -12.39
C ALA A 27 0.33 -0.40 -13.85
N VAL A 28 0.23 0.80 -14.40
CA VAL A 28 -0.17 1.06 -15.80
C VAL A 28 1.00 1.50 -16.69
N SER A 29 2.23 1.61 -16.19
CA SER A 29 3.39 1.97 -17.03
C SER A 29 3.78 0.83 -17.98
N SER A 30 3.81 1.10 -19.28
CA SER A 30 4.38 0.19 -20.27
C SER A 30 5.91 0.19 -20.15
N GLY A 31 6.49 -0.92 -19.71
CA GLY A 31 7.95 -1.08 -19.54
C GLY A 31 8.33 -1.53 -18.13
N PRO A 32 9.63 -1.72 -17.86
CA PRO A 32 10.12 -1.99 -16.51
C PRO A 32 9.70 -0.89 -15.55
N ARG A 33 9.13 -1.26 -14.42
CA ARG A 33 8.72 -0.31 -13.38
C ARG A 33 9.92 0.49 -12.90
N THR A 34 9.77 1.81 -12.78
CA THR A 34 10.80 2.72 -12.26
C THR A 34 10.28 3.46 -11.03
N LEU A 35 11.12 3.63 -10.01
CA LEU A 35 10.86 4.40 -8.79
C LEU A 35 11.84 5.57 -8.67
N ILE A 36 11.41 6.65 -8.02
CA ILE A 36 12.27 7.78 -7.63
C ILE A 36 12.33 7.79 -6.10
N LEU A 37 13.43 7.32 -5.53
CA LEU A 37 13.62 7.16 -4.09
C LEU A 37 14.70 8.13 -3.61
N ASN A 38 14.35 9.08 -2.73
CA ASN A 38 15.24 10.16 -2.29
C ASN A 38 15.89 10.91 -3.47
N GLY A 39 15.15 11.10 -4.57
CA GLY A 39 15.65 11.72 -5.80
C GLY A 39 16.48 10.81 -6.72
N VAL A 40 16.78 9.57 -6.31
CA VAL A 40 17.51 8.59 -7.11
C VAL A 40 16.53 7.72 -7.90
N THR A 41 16.75 7.59 -9.21
CA THR A 41 15.95 6.72 -10.07
C THR A 41 16.42 5.26 -9.95
N VAL A 42 15.48 4.34 -9.73
CA VAL A 42 15.73 2.89 -9.63
C VAL A 42 14.77 2.16 -10.56
N SER A 43 15.29 1.46 -11.56
CA SER A 43 14.51 0.58 -12.43
C SER A 43 14.46 -0.84 -11.87
N ALA A 44 13.33 -1.53 -12.03
CA ALA A 44 13.17 -2.94 -11.69
C ALA A 44 14.13 -3.86 -12.45
N THR A 45 14.63 -3.45 -13.62
CA THR A 45 15.65 -4.19 -14.38
C THR A 45 17.05 -4.08 -13.78
N ASP A 46 17.28 -3.05 -12.96
CA ASP A 46 18.59 -2.75 -12.38
C ASP A 46 18.69 -3.31 -10.95
N THR A 47 17.67 -4.02 -10.50
CA THR A 47 17.63 -4.75 -9.24
C THR A 47 17.78 -6.24 -9.50
N ASP A 48 18.28 -6.97 -8.51
CA ASP A 48 18.62 -8.38 -8.66
C ASP A 48 17.38 -9.24 -8.94
N ASN A 49 16.20 -8.84 -8.43
CA ASN A 49 14.95 -9.61 -8.49
C ASN A 49 13.67 -8.75 -8.67
N GLY A 50 13.76 -7.55 -9.22
CA GLY A 50 12.63 -6.62 -9.29
C GLY A 50 12.24 -6.03 -7.92
N PHE A 51 10.98 -5.59 -7.80
CA PHE A 51 10.42 -5.05 -6.55
C PHE A 51 9.38 -6.01 -5.97
N THR A 52 9.47 -6.31 -4.67
CA THR A 52 8.36 -6.91 -3.91
C THR A 52 7.64 -5.82 -3.14
N ALA A 53 6.33 -5.68 -3.34
CA ALA A 53 5.60 -4.53 -2.81
C ALA A 53 4.18 -4.87 -2.33
N TRP A 54 3.66 -3.98 -1.48
CA TRP A 54 2.29 -3.97 -1.01
C TRP A 54 1.71 -2.58 -1.18
N TYR A 55 0.56 -2.49 -1.84
CA TYR A 55 -0.20 -1.25 -1.91
C TYR A 55 -1.22 -1.20 -0.77
N CYS A 56 -1.42 -0.01 -0.23
CA CYS A 56 -2.23 0.25 0.94
C CYS A 56 -3.32 1.27 0.60
N VAL A 57 -4.54 0.96 1.01
CA VAL A 57 -5.73 1.81 0.85
C VAL A 57 -6.32 2.14 2.22
N ASP A 58 -7.32 3.03 2.27
CA ASP A 58 -8.06 3.31 3.50
C ASP A 58 -8.61 2.01 4.12
N TYR A 59 -8.47 1.87 5.44
CA TYR A 59 -8.83 0.65 6.12
C TYR A 59 -10.34 0.34 6.09
N VAL A 60 -11.18 1.38 6.17
CA VAL A 60 -12.64 1.26 6.30
C VAL A 60 -13.31 1.29 4.93
N TYR A 61 -12.90 2.23 4.08
CA TYR A 61 -13.56 2.56 2.81
C TYR A 61 -12.81 2.03 1.59
N GLY A 62 -11.55 1.61 1.73
CA GLY A 62 -10.72 1.20 0.60
C GLY A 62 -10.42 2.36 -0.37
N GLY A 63 -10.50 2.10 -1.68
CA GLY A 63 -10.37 3.14 -2.70
C GLY A 63 -8.97 3.23 -3.31
N SER A 64 -8.49 4.46 -3.49
CA SER A 64 -7.19 4.73 -4.12
C SER A 64 -6.02 4.32 -3.24
N VAL A 65 -4.91 3.97 -3.89
CA VAL A 65 -3.65 3.68 -3.18
C VAL A 65 -3.17 4.94 -2.49
N LEU A 66 -3.02 4.89 -1.17
CA LEU A 66 -2.53 5.98 -0.33
C LEU A 66 -1.04 5.83 -0.05
N VAL A 67 -0.58 4.59 0.15
CA VAL A 67 0.82 4.26 0.44
C VAL A 67 1.17 2.98 -0.31
N GLU A 68 2.39 2.89 -0.83
CA GLU A 68 2.96 1.61 -1.25
C GLU A 68 4.30 1.38 -0.55
N VAL A 69 4.48 0.22 0.06
CA VAL A 69 5.75 -0.15 0.70
C VAL A 69 6.32 -1.40 0.05
N GLY A 70 7.63 -1.53 0.03
CA GLY A 70 8.25 -2.71 -0.56
C GLY A 70 9.73 -2.79 -0.33
N TYR A 71 10.35 -3.82 -0.91
CA TYR A 71 11.79 -3.98 -0.87
C TYR A 71 12.31 -4.51 -2.20
N PHE A 72 13.61 -4.34 -2.41
CA PHE A 72 14.36 -4.92 -3.52
C PHE A 72 15.78 -5.25 -3.08
N TYR A 73 16.46 -6.04 -3.91
CA TYR A 73 17.88 -6.33 -3.77
C TYR A 73 18.64 -5.65 -4.90
N LYS A 74 19.77 -5.03 -4.59
CA LYS A 74 20.67 -4.47 -5.59
C LYS A 74 22.10 -4.72 -5.16
N ASN A 75 22.89 -5.37 -6.01
CA ASN A 75 24.26 -5.75 -5.70
C ASN A 75 24.38 -6.57 -4.39
N GLY A 76 23.42 -7.47 -4.15
CA GLY A 76 23.38 -8.31 -2.95
C GLY A 76 22.95 -7.61 -1.65
N SER A 77 22.67 -6.30 -1.69
CA SER A 77 22.16 -5.55 -0.54
C SER A 77 20.65 -5.35 -0.64
N GLN A 78 19.95 -5.50 0.48
CA GLN A 78 18.50 -5.30 0.58
C GLN A 78 18.17 -3.84 0.92
N TYR A 79 17.19 -3.28 0.23
CA TYR A 79 16.68 -1.93 0.46
C TYR A 79 15.16 -1.98 0.59
N GLY A 80 14.61 -1.25 1.55
CA GLY A 80 13.19 -0.95 1.63
C GLY A 80 12.86 0.34 0.88
N PHE A 81 11.58 0.53 0.59
CA PHE A 81 11.05 1.79 0.07
C PHE A 81 9.62 2.04 0.53
N VAL A 82 9.24 3.32 0.55
CA VAL A 82 7.87 3.81 0.79
C VAL A 82 7.53 4.80 -0.31
N LEU A 83 6.37 4.66 -0.95
CA LEU A 83 5.83 5.55 -1.97
C LEU A 83 4.52 6.17 -1.48
N TYR A 84 4.25 7.38 -1.94
CA TYR A 84 3.08 8.16 -1.52
C TYR A 84 2.05 8.26 -2.66
N ASP A 85 0.78 8.37 -2.29
CA ASP A 85 -0.33 8.79 -3.15
C ASP A 85 -0.50 7.97 -4.44
N GLY A 86 -0.15 6.68 -4.39
CA GLY A 86 -0.26 5.76 -5.54
C GLY A 86 0.72 6.05 -6.69
N GLY A 87 1.70 6.93 -6.45
CA GLY A 87 2.72 7.33 -7.40
C GLY A 87 3.91 6.37 -7.49
N TYR A 88 5.03 6.91 -7.96
CA TYR A 88 6.33 6.22 -8.09
C TYR A 88 7.47 6.99 -7.39
N ILE A 89 7.13 8.04 -6.66
CA ILE A 89 8.08 8.89 -5.91
C ILE A 89 7.94 8.55 -4.43
N GLY A 90 9.06 8.47 -3.74
CA GLY A 90 9.06 8.14 -2.33
C GLY A 90 10.43 8.17 -1.68
N GLU A 91 10.55 7.45 -0.57
CA GLU A 91 11.74 7.40 0.25
C GLU A 91 12.37 6.00 0.28
N LEU A 92 13.69 5.95 0.39
CA LEU A 92 14.39 4.75 0.82
C LEU A 92 14.07 4.47 2.29
N ALA A 93 13.89 3.20 2.62
CA ALA A 93 13.61 2.73 3.96
C ALA A 93 14.52 1.55 4.31
N TYR A 94 14.72 1.34 5.60
CA TYR A 94 15.23 0.08 6.12
C TYR A 94 14.07 -0.92 6.19
N PHE A 95 14.15 -2.01 5.42
CA PHE A 95 13.18 -3.09 5.50
C PHE A 95 13.67 -4.19 6.45
N SER A 96 12.77 -4.70 7.27
CA SER A 96 13.03 -5.85 8.13
C SER A 96 11.80 -6.74 8.32
N ARG A 97 12.05 -7.95 8.83
CA ARG A 97 11.03 -8.87 9.32
C ARG A 97 11.11 -8.92 10.83
N ASP A 98 10.05 -8.48 11.50
CA ASP A 98 9.91 -8.53 12.96
C ASP A 98 8.90 -9.62 13.31
N GLY A 99 9.41 -10.82 13.57
CA GLY A 99 8.61 -12.03 13.66
C GLY A 99 7.84 -12.28 12.36
N LEU A 100 6.51 -12.23 12.44
CA LEU A 100 5.61 -12.41 11.28
C LEU A 100 5.31 -11.09 10.56
N ASN A 101 5.69 -9.95 11.12
CA ASN A 101 5.40 -8.64 10.56
C ASN A 101 6.47 -8.24 9.55
N TYR A 102 6.03 -7.52 8.52
CA TYR A 102 6.93 -6.74 7.68
C TYR A 102 7.04 -5.33 8.25
N ARG A 103 8.24 -4.78 8.29
CA ARG A 103 8.49 -3.44 8.83
C ARG A 103 9.39 -2.64 7.90
N TRP A 104 9.05 -1.37 7.75
CA TRP A 104 9.84 -0.36 7.06
C TRP A 104 10.09 0.80 8.01
N ASP A 105 11.33 1.23 8.13
CA ASP A 105 11.73 2.39 8.95
C ASP A 105 12.42 3.41 8.05
N TRP A 106 12.05 4.70 8.15
CA TRP A 106 12.64 5.76 7.35
C TRP A 106 12.57 7.13 8.02
N GLY A 107 13.07 8.14 7.32
CA GLY A 107 13.23 9.49 7.84
C GLY A 107 14.46 9.63 8.73
N GLU A 108 14.76 10.86 9.10
CA GLU A 108 15.86 11.18 10.01
C GLU A 108 15.73 10.41 11.33
N ASN A 109 16.78 9.66 11.67
CA ASN A 109 16.84 8.77 12.84
C ASN A 109 15.67 7.77 12.92
N GLU A 110 15.16 7.29 11.78
CA GLU A 110 14.11 6.26 11.72
C GLU A 110 12.82 6.68 12.44
N LYS A 111 12.52 7.98 12.43
CA LYS A 111 11.35 8.55 13.12
C LYS A 111 10.00 8.10 12.55
N TYR A 112 9.98 7.39 11.43
CA TYR A 112 8.77 6.86 10.83
C TYR A 112 8.87 5.37 10.64
N SER A 113 7.77 4.67 10.89
CA SER A 113 7.67 3.24 10.58
C SER A 113 6.34 2.89 9.93
N PHE A 114 6.38 1.88 9.06
CA PHE A 114 5.19 1.24 8.52
C PHE A 114 5.30 -0.25 8.80
N VAL A 115 4.25 -0.85 9.35
CA VAL A 115 4.22 -2.27 9.70
C VAL A 115 3.04 -2.93 9.02
N ILE A 116 3.29 -4.01 8.28
CA ILE A 116 2.22 -4.88 7.75
C ILE A 116 2.18 -6.15 8.59
N LYS A 117 1.02 -6.39 9.19
CA LYS A 117 0.69 -7.63 9.91
C LYS A 117 0.31 -8.76 8.95
N PRO A 118 0.36 -10.03 9.40
CA PRO A 118 0.00 -11.18 8.58
C PRO A 118 -1.44 -11.17 8.04
N ASP A 119 -2.35 -10.47 8.72
CA ASP A 119 -3.75 -10.32 8.32
C ASP A 119 -3.97 -9.23 7.25
N GLY A 120 -2.91 -8.56 6.81
CA GLY A 120 -2.97 -7.46 5.85
C GLY A 120 -3.26 -6.10 6.48
N THR A 121 -3.27 -5.96 7.81
CA THR A 121 -3.36 -4.66 8.47
C THR A 121 -2.03 -3.91 8.35
N GLY A 122 -2.05 -2.74 7.72
CA GLY A 122 -0.95 -1.78 7.68
C GLY A 122 -1.07 -0.75 8.80
N LEU A 123 0.03 -0.46 9.49
CA LEU A 123 0.09 0.48 10.62
C LEU A 123 1.21 1.49 10.38
N TYR A 124 0.86 2.78 10.33
CA TYR A 124 1.83 3.85 10.26
C TYR A 124 2.12 4.41 11.66
N TYR A 125 3.39 4.62 11.96
CA TYR A 125 3.89 5.18 13.21
C TYR A 125 4.74 6.42 12.94
N ASP A 126 4.54 7.43 13.78
CA ASP A 126 5.30 8.67 13.81
C ASP A 126 5.91 8.85 15.20
N PHE A 127 7.23 8.71 15.27
CA PHE A 127 8.02 8.84 16.49
C PHE A 127 8.65 10.23 16.64
N SER A 128 8.35 11.19 15.75
CA SER A 128 8.98 12.53 15.76
C SER A 128 8.78 13.30 17.06
N THR A 129 7.72 13.00 17.81
CA THR A 129 7.44 13.58 19.13
C THR A 129 7.63 12.59 20.29
N SER A 130 8.11 11.37 20.01
CA SER A 130 8.33 10.35 21.03
C SER A 130 9.60 10.65 21.82
N LYS A 131 9.54 10.49 23.16
CA LYS A 131 10.69 10.71 24.06
C LYS A 131 11.28 9.41 24.60
N ASP A 132 10.54 8.32 24.50
CA ASP A 132 10.88 7.00 25.06
C ASP A 132 10.96 5.91 23.97
N GLY A 133 10.83 6.30 22.70
CA GLY A 133 10.84 5.37 21.56
C GLY A 133 9.51 4.63 21.35
N THR A 134 8.45 5.02 22.05
CA THR A 134 7.12 4.43 21.89
C THR A 134 6.17 5.36 21.12
N ALA A 135 5.31 4.76 20.29
CA ALA A 135 4.23 5.46 19.61
C ALA A 135 3.05 4.51 19.40
N LYS A 136 1.84 5.06 19.43
CA LYS A 136 0.65 4.35 18.90
C LYS A 136 0.62 4.51 17.38
N PRO A 137 0.00 3.58 16.63
CA PRO A 137 -0.25 3.81 15.22
C PRO A 137 -1.01 5.12 15.04
N ARG A 138 -0.50 5.99 14.18
CA ARG A 138 -1.15 7.24 13.80
C ARG A 138 -2.29 6.97 12.81
N ASP A 139 -2.05 6.05 11.87
CA ASP A 139 -3.00 5.66 10.84
C ASP A 139 -2.98 4.15 10.62
N VAL A 140 -4.11 3.63 10.14
CA VAL A 140 -4.34 2.20 9.85
C VAL A 140 -4.79 2.06 8.41
N TYR A 141 -4.26 1.05 7.71
CA TYR A 141 -4.47 0.81 6.30
C TYR A 141 -4.79 -0.66 6.04
N LYS A 142 -5.43 -0.92 4.90
CA LYS A 142 -5.53 -2.29 4.38
C LYS A 142 -4.50 -2.49 3.29
N ALA A 143 -3.59 -3.44 3.51
CA ALA A 143 -2.46 -3.72 2.64
C ALA A 143 -2.71 -4.97 1.78
N TYR A 144 -2.33 -4.88 0.52
CA TYR A 144 -2.48 -5.94 -0.46
C TYR A 144 -1.16 -6.17 -1.16
N LYS A 145 -0.73 -7.44 -1.21
CA LYS A 145 0.46 -7.80 -1.97
C LYS A 145 0.19 -7.53 -3.44
N ARG A 146 1.16 -6.88 -4.09
CA ARG A 146 1.13 -6.59 -5.51
C ARG A 146 1.51 -7.81 -6.34
#